data_AF-A0A3A9B721-F1
#
_entry.id   AF-A0A3A9B721-F1
#
_cell.length_a   1.000
_cell.length_b   1.000
_cell.length_c   1.000
_cell.angle_alpha   90.00
_cell.angle_beta   90.00
_cell.angle_gamma   90.00
#
_symmetry.space_group_name_H-M   'P 1'
#
loop_
_entity.id
_entity.type
_entity.pdbx_description
1 polymer ?
#
loop_
_entity_poly.entity_id
_entity_poly.type
_entity_poly.pdbx_seq_one_letter_code
_entity_poly.pdbx_strand_id
1 'polypeptide(L)'
;MLLKKSEGGGRGQPMPLQDFMDKRDLCYLYDAVYSGRSSSILHEVSRNMLSNSDIGFLCRYACEYYLHWGPEETIQRFSGTVLRIMKLDNLVEDMAVPPEISPPEKKIYLYFLMYQEYFKKYPKELFVTAIYQSVFKGYRKEFPRCFFSGGYGAEQNARICLMYALQTIGGCHTARDCTRLMSSRQAVPFLRKAKLYHVMKRRYRSPELYLRDALMMAGMLNLGELIQIPEKNT
;
A
#
# COMPACT_ATOMS: atom_id res chain seq x y z
N MET A 1 61.52 -27.56 29.91
CA MET A 1 60.54 -28.32 29.09
C MET A 1 59.16 -28.02 29.66
N LEU A 2 58.32 -27.27 28.92
CA LEU A 2 56.83 -27.20 28.98
C LEU A 2 56.18 -26.86 30.34
N LEU A 3 55.18 -25.97 30.53
CA LEU A 3 54.29 -25.19 29.68
C LEU A 3 53.64 -24.11 30.59
N LYS A 4 53.34 -22.94 30.02
CA LYS A 4 52.58 -21.83 30.63
C LYS A 4 51.23 -21.73 29.89
N LYS A 5 50.19 -21.23 30.59
CA LYS A 5 48.84 -20.77 30.11
C LYS A 5 47.79 -21.89 29.95
N SER A 6 46.49 -21.67 30.13
CA SER A 6 45.69 -20.44 30.30
C SER A 6 44.35 -20.80 30.97
N GLU A 7 43.90 -19.99 31.92
CA GLU A 7 42.47 -19.79 32.16
C GLU A 7 41.87 -19.05 30.96
N GLY A 8 40.59 -19.29 30.67
CA GLY A 8 39.87 -18.58 29.61
C GLY A 8 38.50 -19.19 29.35
N GLY A 9 37.48 -18.60 29.98
CA GLY A 9 36.10 -19.03 29.89
C GLY A 9 35.60 -19.22 28.47
N GLY A 10 34.80 -20.28 28.30
CA GLY A 10 34.01 -20.51 27.09
C GLY A 10 33.05 -19.35 26.91
N ARG A 11 33.46 -18.38 26.08
CA ARG A 11 32.55 -17.39 25.51
C ARG A 11 31.50 -18.18 24.75
N GLY A 12 30.25 -18.10 25.22
CA GLY A 12 29.10 -18.43 24.41
C GLY A 12 29.29 -17.76 23.06
N GLN A 13 29.33 -18.56 22.01
CA GLN A 13 29.26 -18.04 20.65
C GLN A 13 27.98 -17.20 20.58
N PRO A 14 28.02 -15.98 20.02
CA PRO A 14 26.80 -15.28 19.67
C PRO A 14 26.05 -16.17 18.68
N MET A 15 24.80 -16.53 18.99
CA MET A 15 23.92 -17.19 18.01
C MET A 15 23.90 -16.37 16.72
N PRO A 16 23.96 -16.99 15.54
CA PRO A 16 23.86 -16.26 14.29
C PRO A 16 22.46 -15.67 14.12
N LEU A 17 22.45 -14.52 13.45
CA LEU A 17 21.34 -13.76 12.90
C LEU A 17 20.07 -14.57 12.54
N GLN A 18 18.95 -14.15 13.16
CA GLN A 18 17.59 -14.12 12.61
C GLN A 18 17.17 -15.35 11.77
N ASP A 19 16.76 -16.42 12.44
CA ASP A 19 16.00 -17.50 11.79
C ASP A 19 14.69 -16.93 11.24
N PHE A 20 14.61 -16.76 9.92
CA PHE A 20 13.34 -16.55 9.23
C PHE A 20 12.48 -17.80 9.45
N MET A 21 11.27 -17.65 10.01
CA MET A 21 10.36 -18.78 10.19
C MET A 21 9.91 -19.32 8.82
N ASP A 22 9.95 -20.64 8.62
CA ASP A 22 9.40 -21.24 7.39
C ASP A 22 7.87 -21.08 7.40
N LYS A 23 7.25 -21.04 6.21
CA LYS A 23 5.80 -20.96 6.04
C LYS A 23 5.07 -22.11 6.75
N ARG A 24 5.71 -23.29 6.82
CA ARG A 24 5.17 -24.44 7.55
C ARG A 24 5.11 -24.21 9.05
N ASP A 25 6.12 -23.57 9.62
CA ASP A 25 6.14 -23.21 11.05
C ASP A 25 5.05 -22.18 11.35
N LEU A 26 4.86 -21.20 10.46
CA LEU A 26 3.77 -20.22 10.56
C LEU A 26 2.39 -20.87 10.52
N CYS A 27 2.15 -21.83 9.61
CA CYS A 27 0.91 -22.60 9.59
C CYS A 27 0.70 -23.36 10.90
N TYR A 28 1.70 -24.07 11.39
CA TYR A 28 1.60 -24.84 12.64
C TYR A 28 1.24 -23.96 13.85
N LEU A 29 1.89 -22.81 13.96
CA LEU A 29 1.58 -21.83 15.01
C LEU A 29 0.16 -21.31 14.89
N TYR A 30 -0.26 -20.99 13.67
CA TYR A 30 -1.63 -20.53 13.44
C TYR A 30 -2.67 -21.59 13.77
N ASP A 31 -2.43 -22.84 13.40
CA ASP A 31 -3.32 -23.98 13.69
C ASP A 31 -3.49 -24.20 15.19
N ALA A 32 -2.42 -24.02 15.97
CA ALA A 32 -2.48 -24.07 17.43
C ALA A 32 -3.38 -22.96 18.00
N VAL A 33 -3.28 -21.75 17.47
CA VAL A 33 -4.09 -20.60 17.88
C VAL A 33 -5.55 -20.77 17.48
N TYR A 34 -5.80 -21.19 16.24
CA TYR A 34 -7.15 -21.42 15.72
C TYR A 34 -7.86 -22.52 16.51
N SER A 35 -7.18 -23.63 16.78
CA SER A 35 -7.70 -24.76 17.57
C SER A 35 -7.90 -24.45 19.06
N GLY A 36 -7.51 -23.25 19.53
CA GLY A 36 -7.65 -22.83 20.93
C GLY A 36 -6.58 -23.40 21.87
N ARG A 37 -5.52 -24.02 21.33
CA ARG A 37 -4.35 -24.48 22.11
C ARG A 37 -3.46 -23.32 22.54
N SER A 38 -3.53 -22.20 21.83
CA SER A 38 -2.89 -20.93 22.18
C SER A 38 -3.87 -19.77 21.97
N SER A 39 -3.69 -18.67 22.71
CA SER A 39 -4.60 -17.51 22.66
C SER A 39 -4.27 -16.55 21.51
N SER A 40 -3.02 -16.50 21.04
CA SER A 40 -2.58 -15.62 19.93
C SER A 40 -1.21 -16.07 19.42
N ILE A 41 -0.95 -15.86 18.12
CA ILE A 41 0.38 -16.10 17.54
C ILE A 41 1.43 -15.26 18.26
N LEU A 42 1.06 -14.06 18.73
CA LEU A 42 1.97 -13.15 19.44
C LEU A 42 2.37 -13.63 20.84
N HIS A 43 1.71 -14.67 21.39
CA HIS A 43 2.17 -15.34 22.61
C HIS A 43 3.28 -16.35 22.32
N GLU A 44 3.29 -16.93 21.13
CA GLU A 44 4.29 -17.93 20.70
C GLU A 44 5.49 -17.27 20.02
N VAL A 45 5.30 -16.12 19.38
CA VAL A 45 6.32 -15.43 18.59
C VAL A 45 6.33 -13.93 18.89
N SER A 46 7.51 -13.38 19.18
CA SER A 46 7.69 -11.94 19.36
C SER A 46 7.29 -11.18 18.10
N ARG A 47 6.57 -10.06 18.25
CA ARG A 47 6.11 -9.20 17.13
C ARG A 47 7.18 -8.87 16.10
N ASN A 48 8.43 -8.71 16.54
CA ASN A 48 9.56 -8.33 15.69
C ASN A 48 10.06 -9.47 14.77
N MET A 49 9.54 -10.69 14.93
CA MET A 49 9.89 -11.84 14.08
C MET A 49 8.95 -12.03 12.89
N LEU A 50 7.77 -11.39 12.88
CA LEU A 50 6.82 -11.50 11.77
C LEU A 50 6.96 -10.31 10.82
N SER A 51 7.26 -10.59 9.56
CA SER A 51 7.18 -9.58 8.52
C SER A 51 5.73 -9.32 8.09
N ASN A 52 5.47 -8.19 7.44
CA ASN A 52 4.18 -7.94 6.80
C ASN A 52 3.79 -9.05 5.79
N SER A 53 4.79 -9.63 5.12
CA SER A 53 4.56 -10.72 4.18
C SER A 53 4.06 -11.98 4.89
N ASP A 54 4.54 -12.25 6.10
CA ASP A 54 4.09 -13.37 6.92
C ASP A 54 2.66 -13.15 7.40
N ILE A 55 2.32 -11.92 7.80
CA ILE A 55 0.94 -11.54 8.15
C ILE A 55 0.00 -11.74 6.95
N GLY A 56 0.41 -11.31 5.76
CA GLY A 56 -0.33 -11.54 4.52
C GLY A 56 -0.52 -13.02 4.21
N PHE A 57 0.55 -13.81 4.35
CA PHE A 57 0.52 -15.27 4.16
C PHE A 57 -0.46 -15.94 5.13
N LEU A 58 -0.41 -15.60 6.41
CA LEU A 58 -1.33 -16.14 7.43
C LEU A 58 -2.79 -15.79 7.14
N CYS A 59 -3.06 -14.54 6.73
CA CYS A 59 -4.41 -14.12 6.33
C CYS A 59 -4.91 -14.93 5.13
N ARG A 60 -4.06 -15.18 4.14
CA ARG A 60 -4.41 -16.01 3.00
C ARG A 60 -4.67 -17.45 3.42
N TYR A 61 -3.77 -18.03 4.22
CA TYR A 61 -3.92 -19.39 4.72
C TYR A 61 -5.25 -19.57 5.47
N ALA A 62 -5.61 -18.62 6.33
CA ALA A 62 -6.90 -18.60 7.00
C ALA A 62 -8.08 -18.60 6.00
N CYS A 63 -8.03 -17.79 4.95
CA CYS A 63 -9.09 -17.71 3.95
C CYS A 63 -9.17 -18.97 3.08
N GLU A 64 -8.05 -19.47 2.55
CA GLU A 64 -8.02 -20.56 1.59
C GLU A 64 -8.18 -21.93 2.26
N TYR A 65 -7.52 -22.15 3.41
CA TYR A 65 -7.51 -23.46 4.07
C TYR A 65 -8.75 -23.67 4.94
N TYR A 66 -9.11 -22.69 5.78
CA TYR A 66 -10.21 -22.84 6.74
C TYR A 66 -11.56 -22.37 6.21
N LEU A 67 -11.59 -21.30 5.41
CA LEU A 67 -12.84 -20.76 4.85
C LEU A 67 -13.11 -21.26 3.42
N HIS A 68 -12.13 -21.93 2.79
CA HIS A 68 -12.19 -22.38 1.40
C HIS A 68 -12.49 -21.26 0.39
N TRP A 69 -12.06 -20.04 0.69
CA TRP A 69 -12.25 -18.88 -0.17
C TRP A 69 -11.10 -18.70 -1.15
N GLY A 70 -11.45 -18.48 -2.43
CA GLY A 70 -10.50 -17.97 -3.41
C GLY A 70 -10.20 -16.47 -3.24
N PRO A 71 -9.31 -15.90 -4.07
CA PRO A 71 -8.96 -14.48 -4.03
C PRO A 71 -10.15 -13.54 -4.18
N GLU A 72 -11.08 -13.83 -5.10
CA GLU A 72 -12.26 -13.01 -5.35
C GLU A 72 -13.19 -12.94 -4.13
N GLU A 73 -13.48 -14.10 -3.55
CA GLU A 73 -14.36 -14.22 -2.39
C GLU A 73 -13.73 -13.58 -1.15
N THR A 74 -12.41 -13.71 -1.00
CA THR A 74 -11.62 -13.01 0.02
C THR A 74 -11.72 -11.49 -0.12
N ILE A 75 -11.58 -10.93 -1.32
CA ILE A 75 -11.71 -9.48 -1.53
C ILE A 75 -13.10 -8.97 -1.13
N GLN A 76 -14.15 -9.75 -1.42
CA GLN A 76 -15.53 -9.36 -1.14
C GLN A 76 -15.93 -9.53 0.34
N ARG A 77 -15.49 -10.61 0.99
CA ARG A 77 -16.00 -11.03 2.30
C ARG A 77 -15.04 -10.79 3.45
N PHE A 78 -13.74 -10.66 3.19
CA PHE A 78 -12.74 -10.46 4.24
C PHE A 78 -12.95 -9.10 4.92
N SER A 79 -13.26 -9.14 6.21
CA SER A 79 -13.70 -8.01 7.02
C SER A 79 -13.10 -8.08 8.42
N GLY A 80 -13.22 -7.00 9.21
CA GLY A 80 -12.75 -6.99 10.59
C GLY A 80 -13.42 -8.07 11.46
N THR A 81 -14.68 -8.41 11.19
CA THR A 81 -15.36 -9.52 11.88
C THR A 81 -14.75 -10.87 11.52
N VAL A 82 -14.44 -11.09 10.24
CA VAL A 82 -13.75 -12.32 9.81
C VAL A 82 -12.36 -12.40 10.44
N LEU A 83 -11.60 -11.30 10.46
CA LEU A 83 -10.29 -11.24 11.12
C LEU A 83 -10.36 -11.65 12.59
N ARG A 84 -11.37 -11.19 13.33
CA ARG A 84 -11.58 -11.59 14.74
C ARG A 84 -11.92 -13.07 14.89
N ILE A 85 -12.84 -13.58 14.07
CA ILE A 85 -13.21 -15.01 14.08
C ILE A 85 -11.98 -15.88 13.79
N MET A 86 -11.15 -15.43 12.85
CA MET A 86 -9.90 -16.09 12.48
C MET A 86 -8.72 -15.78 13.42
N LYS A 87 -8.93 -14.99 14.49
CA LYS A 87 -7.90 -14.58 15.47
C LYS A 87 -6.65 -13.91 14.86
N LEU A 88 -6.84 -13.12 13.79
CA LEU A 88 -5.80 -12.40 13.05
C LEU A 88 -5.92 -10.87 13.17
N ASP A 89 -6.96 -10.39 13.83
CA ASP A 89 -7.25 -8.97 14.00
C ASP A 89 -6.08 -8.19 14.62
N ASN A 90 -5.54 -8.66 15.75
CA ASN A 90 -4.41 -8.00 16.42
C ASN A 90 -3.17 -7.91 15.51
N LEU A 91 -2.87 -8.97 14.75
CA LEU A 91 -1.74 -8.98 13.82
C LEU A 91 -1.92 -7.96 12.69
N VAL A 92 -3.11 -7.91 12.11
CA VAL A 92 -3.41 -6.97 11.03
C VAL A 92 -3.48 -5.53 11.53
N GLU A 93 -4.01 -5.29 12.72
CA GLU A 93 -4.08 -3.97 13.35
C GLU A 93 -2.67 -3.43 13.65
N ASP A 94 -1.78 -4.27 14.17
CA ASP A 94 -0.39 -3.90 14.47
C ASP A 94 0.54 -3.90 13.24
N MET A 95 0.11 -4.44 12.10
CA MET A 95 0.91 -4.48 10.86
C MET A 95 1.47 -3.09 10.52
N ALA A 96 2.80 -3.01 10.41
CA ALA A 96 3.51 -1.79 10.08
C ALA A 96 3.22 -1.38 8.64
N VAL A 97 2.67 -0.20 8.42
CA VAL A 97 2.31 0.26 7.07
C VAL A 97 3.46 1.10 6.50
N PRO A 98 4.00 0.79 5.31
CA PRO A 98 5.04 1.60 4.69
C PRO A 98 4.60 3.06 4.51
N PRO A 99 5.52 4.03 4.54
CA PRO A 99 5.16 5.45 4.47
C PRO A 99 4.44 5.85 3.18
N GLU A 100 4.61 5.10 2.09
CA GLU A 100 3.93 5.25 0.80
C GLU A 100 2.45 4.89 0.87
N ILE A 101 2.02 4.11 1.86
CA ILE A 101 0.67 3.57 1.98
C ILE A 101 -0.10 4.43 2.99
N SER A 102 -1.13 5.13 2.52
CA SER A 102 -1.97 5.92 3.42
C SER A 102 -2.94 5.02 4.23
N PRO A 103 -3.46 5.46 5.38
CA PRO A 103 -4.35 4.62 6.20
C PRO A 103 -5.56 4.03 5.44
N PRO A 104 -6.25 4.75 4.52
CA PRO A 104 -7.30 4.17 3.68
C PRO A 104 -6.87 3.00 2.79
N GLU A 105 -5.57 2.91 2.49
CA GLU A 105 -4.99 1.86 1.66
C GLU A 105 -4.66 0.59 2.44
N LYS A 106 -4.62 0.62 3.78
CA LYS A 106 -4.12 -0.49 4.60
C LYS A 106 -4.79 -1.83 4.25
N LYS A 107 -6.10 -1.84 4.00
CA LYS A 107 -6.83 -3.04 3.59
C LYS A 107 -6.38 -3.57 2.22
N ILE A 108 -6.15 -2.68 1.26
CA ILE A 108 -5.69 -3.06 -0.08
C ILE A 108 -4.23 -3.49 -0.05
N TYR A 109 -3.42 -2.85 0.79
CA TYR A 109 -2.06 -3.28 1.05
C TYR A 109 -2.02 -4.70 1.65
N LEU A 110 -2.94 -5.03 2.57
CA LEU A 110 -3.08 -6.40 3.07
C LEU A 110 -3.43 -7.39 1.95
N TYR A 111 -4.37 -7.07 1.06
CA TYR A 111 -4.67 -7.95 -0.08
C TYR A 111 -3.48 -8.12 -1.03
N PHE A 112 -2.70 -7.06 -1.26
CA PHE A 112 -1.45 -7.16 -2.00
C PHE A 112 -0.47 -8.14 -1.32
N LEU A 113 -0.37 -8.11 0.02
CA LEU A 113 0.48 -9.02 0.78
C LEU A 113 -0.02 -10.47 0.77
N MET A 114 -1.35 -10.68 0.78
CA MET A 114 -1.96 -12.01 0.70
C MET A 114 -1.66 -12.69 -0.65
N TYR A 115 -1.67 -11.92 -1.74
CA TYR A 115 -1.61 -12.43 -3.10
C TYR A 115 -0.50 -11.80 -3.93
N GLN A 116 0.71 -11.71 -3.36
CA GLN A 116 1.87 -11.06 -3.98
C GLN A 116 2.22 -11.66 -5.34
N GLU A 117 1.94 -12.94 -5.59
CA GLU A 117 2.25 -13.57 -6.87
C GLU A 117 1.53 -12.94 -8.08
N TYR A 118 0.39 -12.29 -7.86
CA TYR A 118 -0.34 -11.60 -8.92
C TYR A 118 0.17 -10.18 -9.17
N PHE A 119 1.06 -9.66 -8.30
CA PHE A 119 1.49 -8.27 -8.32
C PHE A 119 3.01 -8.15 -8.21
N LYS A 120 3.68 -7.69 -9.28
CA LYS A 120 5.13 -7.38 -9.23
C LYS A 120 5.46 -6.26 -8.23
N LYS A 121 4.54 -5.32 -8.03
CA LYS A 121 4.66 -4.19 -7.09
C LYS A 121 3.27 -3.78 -6.61
N TYR A 122 3.20 -3.11 -5.45
CA TYR A 122 1.95 -2.56 -4.94
C TYR A 122 1.31 -1.59 -5.95
N PRO A 123 0.08 -1.85 -6.44
CA PRO A 123 -0.53 -1.08 -7.52
C PRO A 123 -1.23 0.18 -7.00
N LYS A 124 -0.47 1.09 -6.38
CA LYS A 124 -1.01 2.29 -5.72
C LYS A 124 -1.92 3.13 -6.62
N GLU A 125 -1.50 3.37 -7.86
CA GLU A 125 -2.22 4.23 -8.79
C GLU A 125 -3.61 3.70 -9.11
N LEU A 126 -3.74 2.39 -9.33
CA LEU A 126 -5.01 1.75 -9.61
C LEU A 126 -6.00 1.97 -8.47
N PHE A 127 -5.55 1.80 -7.22
CA PHE A 127 -6.38 2.05 -6.05
C PHE A 127 -6.78 3.53 -5.91
N VAL A 128 -5.79 4.42 -5.96
CA VAL A 128 -6.01 5.86 -5.74
C VAL A 128 -6.94 6.43 -6.80
N THR A 129 -6.74 6.04 -8.07
CA THR A 129 -7.61 6.46 -9.18
C THR A 129 -9.01 5.87 -9.05
N ALA A 130 -9.18 4.62 -8.61
CA ALA A 130 -10.50 4.03 -8.36
C ALA A 130 -11.28 4.80 -7.28
N ILE A 131 -10.63 5.17 -6.16
CA ILE A 131 -11.26 6.00 -5.13
C ILE A 131 -11.61 7.38 -5.68
N TYR A 132 -10.68 8.02 -6.38
CA TYR A 132 -10.91 9.33 -6.98
C TYR A 132 -12.11 9.31 -7.94
N GLN A 133 -12.16 8.34 -8.85
CA GLN A 133 -13.28 8.13 -9.77
C GLN A 133 -14.60 7.91 -9.02
N SER A 134 -14.60 7.11 -7.94
CA SER A 134 -15.82 6.86 -7.15
C SER A 134 -16.40 8.15 -6.56
N VAL A 135 -15.53 9.05 -6.07
CA VAL A 135 -15.94 10.35 -5.52
C VAL A 135 -16.34 11.31 -6.64
N PHE A 136 -15.62 11.30 -7.75
CA PHE A 136 -15.88 12.17 -8.89
C PHE A 136 -17.22 11.83 -9.56
N LYS A 137 -17.51 10.54 -9.78
CA LYS A 137 -18.77 10.04 -10.36
C LYS A 137 -19.96 10.05 -9.40
N GLY A 138 -19.73 10.30 -8.11
CA GLY A 138 -20.79 10.38 -7.10
C GLY A 138 -21.19 9.04 -6.47
N TYR A 139 -20.56 7.92 -6.84
CA TYR A 139 -20.74 6.63 -6.16
C TYR A 139 -20.32 6.67 -4.69
N ARG A 140 -19.41 7.59 -4.36
CA ARG A 140 -18.97 7.89 -3.01
C ARG A 140 -19.16 9.38 -2.76
N LYS A 141 -19.75 9.74 -1.61
CA LYS A 141 -20.03 11.14 -1.25
C LYS A 141 -18.75 11.96 -1.04
N GLU A 142 -17.77 11.38 -0.36
CA GLU A 142 -16.54 12.06 0.06
C GLU A 142 -15.32 11.12 0.05
N PHE A 143 -14.13 11.70 -0.05
CA PHE A 143 -12.89 10.93 0.07
C PHE A 143 -12.78 10.27 1.44
N PRO A 144 -12.20 9.06 1.54
CA PRO A 144 -11.92 8.44 2.83
C PRO A 144 -11.13 9.39 3.75
N ARG A 145 -11.36 9.26 5.06
CA ARG A 145 -10.59 10.00 6.06
C ARG A 145 -9.09 9.77 5.86
N CYS A 146 -8.29 10.82 5.96
CA CYS A 146 -6.83 10.79 5.74
C CYS A 146 -6.36 10.50 4.30
N PHE A 147 -7.26 10.33 3.32
CA PHE A 147 -6.87 10.07 1.92
C PHE A 147 -5.95 11.14 1.33
N PHE A 148 -6.23 12.41 1.64
CA PHE A 148 -5.38 13.55 1.29
C PHE A 148 -4.74 14.23 2.50
N SER A 149 -4.91 13.72 3.73
CA SER A 149 -4.39 14.38 4.94
C SER A 149 -3.60 13.37 5.77
N GLY A 150 -2.28 13.49 5.74
CA GLY A 150 -1.33 12.52 6.30
C GLY A 150 0.06 12.72 5.72
N GLY A 151 0.95 11.77 6.01
CA GLY A 151 2.34 11.74 5.53
C GLY A 151 2.49 11.39 4.04
N TYR A 152 3.61 10.79 3.69
CA TYR A 152 4.07 10.62 2.31
C TYR A 152 3.05 9.93 1.38
N GLY A 153 2.37 8.87 1.82
CA GLY A 153 1.34 8.20 1.04
C GLY A 153 0.15 9.09 0.66
N ALA A 154 -0.27 10.00 1.54
CA ALA A 154 -1.34 10.95 1.24
C ALA A 154 -0.92 12.04 0.24
N GLU A 155 0.36 12.39 0.21
CA GLU A 155 0.94 13.27 -0.80
C GLU A 155 0.98 12.58 -2.17
N GLN A 156 1.42 11.33 -2.21
CA GLN A 156 1.34 10.52 -3.43
C GLN A 156 -0.09 10.42 -3.96
N ASN A 157 -1.09 10.21 -3.08
CA ASN A 157 -2.49 10.20 -3.49
C ASN A 157 -2.91 11.52 -4.15
N ALA A 158 -2.55 12.65 -3.57
CA ALA A 158 -2.84 13.97 -4.13
C ALA A 158 -2.22 14.15 -5.53
N ARG A 159 -0.96 13.76 -5.70
CA ARG A 159 -0.24 13.84 -6.98
C ARG A 159 -0.87 12.94 -8.05
N ILE A 160 -1.16 11.68 -7.72
CA ILE A 160 -1.81 10.72 -8.63
C ILE A 160 -3.18 11.24 -9.07
N CYS A 161 -4.01 11.73 -8.13
CA CYS A 161 -5.32 12.29 -8.48
C CYS A 161 -5.20 13.50 -9.41
N LEU A 162 -4.22 14.38 -9.21
CA LEU A 162 -4.00 15.54 -10.09
C LEU A 162 -3.61 15.09 -11.49
N MET A 163 -2.63 14.19 -11.62
CA MET A 163 -2.18 13.69 -12.93
C MET A 163 -3.33 13.01 -13.68
N TYR A 164 -4.10 12.16 -13.00
CA TYR A 164 -5.28 11.52 -13.56
C TYR A 164 -6.32 12.55 -14.03
N ALA A 165 -6.63 13.55 -13.21
CA ALA A 165 -7.60 14.60 -13.56
C ALA A 165 -7.14 15.44 -14.75
N LEU A 166 -5.85 15.80 -14.83
CA LEU A 166 -5.30 16.58 -15.94
C LEU A 166 -5.41 15.82 -17.26
N GLN A 167 -5.12 14.52 -17.26
CA GLN A 167 -5.22 13.66 -18.43
C GLN A 167 -6.67 13.43 -18.87
N THR A 168 -7.54 13.08 -17.92
CA THR A 168 -8.90 12.59 -18.25
C THR A 168 -9.98 13.67 -18.30
N ILE A 169 -9.83 14.73 -17.50
CA ILE A 169 -10.80 15.84 -17.42
C ILE A 169 -10.25 17.08 -18.13
N GLY A 170 -8.93 17.31 -18.02
CA GLY A 170 -8.24 18.47 -18.60
C GLY A 170 -7.76 18.27 -20.03
N GLY A 171 -7.78 17.03 -20.56
CA GLY A 171 -7.26 16.71 -21.89
C GLY A 171 -5.76 16.99 -22.07
N CYS A 172 -4.99 16.99 -20.97
CA CYS A 172 -3.56 17.27 -21.01
C CYS A 172 -2.78 15.97 -21.26
N HIS A 173 -2.03 15.91 -22.36
CA HIS A 173 -1.23 14.73 -22.71
C HIS A 173 0.28 14.96 -22.53
N THR A 174 0.71 16.22 -22.43
CA THR A 174 2.12 16.57 -22.21
C THR A 174 2.30 17.42 -20.95
N ALA A 175 3.51 17.42 -20.38
CA ALA A 175 3.86 18.32 -19.28
C ALA A 175 3.64 19.80 -19.64
N ARG A 176 3.80 20.15 -20.93
CA ARG A 176 3.54 21.50 -21.44
C ARG A 176 2.05 21.86 -21.39
N ASP A 177 1.17 20.93 -21.75
CA ASP A 177 -0.29 21.13 -21.65
C ASP A 177 -0.72 21.33 -20.20
N CYS A 178 -0.21 20.48 -19.31
CA CYS A 178 -0.48 20.59 -17.88
C CYS A 178 -0.02 21.94 -17.33
N THR A 179 1.19 22.38 -17.68
CA THR A 179 1.74 23.67 -17.25
C THR A 179 0.88 24.82 -17.79
N ARG A 180 0.52 24.79 -19.08
CA ARG A 180 -0.33 25.83 -19.71
C ARG A 180 -1.68 25.94 -19.00
N LEU A 181 -2.34 24.82 -18.69
CA LEU A 181 -3.61 24.83 -17.97
C LEU A 181 -3.44 25.38 -16.54
N MET A 182 -2.45 24.87 -15.81
CA MET A 182 -2.27 25.16 -14.38
C MET A 182 -1.73 26.56 -14.10
N SER A 183 -1.06 27.20 -15.06
CA SER A 183 -0.66 28.61 -14.98
C SER A 183 -1.72 29.59 -15.51
N SER A 184 -2.86 29.10 -16.00
CA SER A 184 -3.92 29.94 -16.55
C SER A 184 -4.99 30.30 -15.52
N ARG A 185 -5.84 31.28 -15.87
CA ARG A 185 -7.05 31.61 -15.09
C ARG A 185 -8.04 30.44 -14.97
N GLN A 186 -7.93 29.41 -15.82
CA GLN A 186 -8.77 28.21 -15.79
C GLN A 186 -8.33 27.18 -14.74
N ALA A 187 -7.14 27.32 -14.14
CA ALA A 187 -6.60 26.35 -13.18
C ALA A 187 -7.50 26.16 -11.95
N VAL A 188 -7.95 27.26 -11.33
CA VAL A 188 -8.82 27.19 -10.14
C VAL A 188 -10.22 26.63 -10.49
N PRO A 189 -10.91 27.10 -11.54
CA PRO A 189 -12.15 26.47 -12.02
C PRO A 189 -11.98 24.96 -12.28
N PHE A 190 -10.91 24.56 -12.96
CA PHE A 190 -10.60 23.16 -13.22
C PHE A 190 -10.43 22.36 -11.93
N LEU A 191 -9.62 22.84 -10.98
CA LEU A 191 -9.39 22.15 -9.71
C LEU A 191 -10.66 22.03 -8.86
N ARG A 192 -11.58 23.01 -8.92
CA ARG A 192 -12.89 22.91 -8.27
C ARG A 192 -13.74 21.82 -8.92
N LYS A 193 -13.84 21.81 -10.26
CA LYS A 193 -14.53 20.77 -11.02
C LYS A 193 -13.96 19.38 -10.71
N ALA A 194 -12.65 19.27 -10.63
CA ALA A 194 -11.92 18.04 -10.30
C ALA A 194 -11.99 17.65 -8.81
N LYS A 195 -12.65 18.43 -7.94
CA LYS A 195 -12.68 18.24 -6.47
C LYS A 195 -11.29 18.25 -5.79
N LEU A 196 -10.30 18.89 -6.40
CA LEU A 196 -8.91 18.99 -5.92
C LEU A 196 -8.53 20.38 -5.39
N TYR A 197 -9.41 21.38 -5.53
CA TYR A 197 -9.13 22.75 -5.09
C TYR A 197 -8.77 22.85 -3.60
N HIS A 198 -9.48 22.14 -2.72
CA HIS A 198 -9.17 22.15 -1.29
C HIS A 198 -7.84 21.48 -0.97
N VAL A 199 -7.45 20.43 -1.73
CA VAL A 199 -6.14 19.77 -1.61
C VAL A 199 -5.04 20.76 -1.98
N MET A 200 -5.18 21.43 -3.13
CA MET A 200 -4.27 22.48 -3.58
C MET A 200 -4.13 23.59 -2.54
N LYS A 201 -5.25 24.17 -2.07
CA LYS A 201 -5.24 25.27 -1.10
C LYS A 201 -4.56 24.88 0.21
N ARG A 202 -4.79 23.66 0.70
CA ARG A 202 -4.28 23.19 1.99
C ARG A 202 -2.80 22.79 1.94
N ARG A 203 -2.34 22.17 0.84
CA ARG A 203 -0.99 21.59 0.76
C ARG A 203 -0.01 22.36 -0.10
N TYR A 204 -0.47 22.97 -1.18
CA TYR A 204 0.39 23.44 -2.26
C TYR A 204 0.38 24.96 -2.46
N ARG A 205 -0.61 25.66 -1.91
CA ARG A 205 -0.82 27.13 -1.99
C ARG A 205 -1.17 27.65 -3.39
N SER A 206 -0.59 27.09 -4.45
CA SER A 206 -0.91 27.45 -5.84
C SER A 206 -1.07 26.22 -6.74
N PRO A 207 -1.81 26.35 -7.86
CA PRO A 207 -1.92 25.30 -8.86
C PRO A 207 -0.55 24.87 -9.44
N GLU A 208 0.34 25.81 -9.73
CA GLU A 208 1.66 25.56 -10.32
C GLU A 208 2.55 24.75 -9.38
N LEU A 209 2.54 25.05 -8.08
CA LEU A 209 3.27 24.28 -7.08
C LEU A 209 2.75 22.85 -6.96
N TYR A 210 1.42 22.66 -7.08
CA TYR A 210 0.82 21.33 -7.08
C TYR A 210 1.20 20.53 -8.33
N LEU A 211 1.18 21.18 -9.51
CA LEU A 211 1.58 20.56 -10.78
C LEU A 211 3.07 20.19 -10.77
N ARG A 212 3.94 21.09 -10.31
CA ARG A 212 5.38 20.82 -10.18
C ARG A 212 5.65 19.58 -9.32
N ASP A 213 5.00 19.48 -8.18
CA ASP A 213 5.14 18.35 -7.26
C ASP A 213 4.60 17.04 -7.86
N ALA A 214 3.49 17.10 -8.60
CA ALA A 214 2.94 15.93 -9.29
C ALA A 214 3.83 15.44 -10.45
N LEU A 215 4.43 16.34 -11.23
CA LEU A 215 5.33 15.98 -12.32
C LEU A 215 6.65 15.38 -11.85
N MET A 216 7.18 15.83 -10.70
CA MET A 216 8.38 15.23 -10.11
C MET A 216 8.16 13.74 -9.77
N MET A 217 6.94 13.34 -9.42
CA MET A 217 6.61 11.93 -9.21
C MET A 217 6.32 11.18 -10.52
N ALA A 218 5.75 11.86 -11.54
CA ALA A 218 5.62 11.29 -12.87
C ALA A 218 6.97 10.96 -13.53
N GLY A 219 8.06 11.63 -13.16
CA GLY A 219 9.43 11.24 -13.52
C GLY A 219 9.89 9.88 -12.94
N MET A 220 9.21 9.37 -11.91
CA MET A 220 9.37 8.00 -11.38
C MET A 220 8.33 7.01 -11.93
N LEU A 221 7.36 7.49 -12.69
CA LEU A 221 6.33 6.71 -13.38
C LEU A 221 6.57 6.84 -14.87
N ASN A 222 7.45 5.99 -15.40
CA ASN A 222 7.81 5.87 -16.80
C ASN A 222 6.73 6.40 -17.76
N LEU A 223 7.02 7.53 -18.39
CA LEU A 223 6.40 8.03 -19.62
C LEU A 223 6.63 7.09 -20.84
N GLY A 224 6.95 5.81 -20.59
CA GLY A 224 7.27 4.80 -21.60
C GLY A 224 6.06 4.22 -22.32
N GLU A 225 4.83 4.56 -21.93
CA GLU A 225 3.60 4.04 -22.56
C GLU A 225 2.75 5.13 -23.24
N LEU A 226 3.20 6.38 -23.27
CA LEU A 226 2.55 7.46 -24.05
C LEU A 226 3.18 7.68 -25.44
N ILE A 227 4.07 6.78 -25.88
CA ILE A 227 4.56 6.72 -27.27
C ILE A 227 4.18 5.36 -27.85
N GLN A 228 2.90 5.18 -28.16
CA GLN A 228 2.50 4.38 -29.32
C GLN A 228 1.55 5.24 -30.15
N ILE A 229 2.15 6.12 -30.95
CA ILE A 229 1.49 6.68 -32.13
C ILE A 229 1.39 5.51 -33.12
N PRO A 230 0.20 5.19 -33.67
CA PRO A 230 0.12 4.18 -34.71
C PRO A 230 0.89 4.69 -35.93
N GLU A 231 1.92 3.96 -36.34
CA GLU A 231 2.54 4.17 -37.64
C GLU A 231 1.45 3.99 -38.70
N LYS A 232 1.09 5.10 -39.37
CA LYS A 232 0.36 5.03 -40.63
C LYS A 232 1.32 4.44 -41.64
N ASN A 233 1.10 3.17 -41.97
CA ASN A 233 1.64 2.56 -43.19
C ASN A 233 1.19 3.42 -44.39
N THR A 234 2.16 4.06 -45.03
CA THR A 234 2.05 4.56 -46.40
C THR A 234 3.03 3.74 -47.22
#